data_AF-A0A1I3HG04-F1
#
_entry.id   AF-A0A1I3HG04-F1
#
_cell.length_a   1.000
_cell.length_b   1.000
_cell.length_c   1.000
_cell.angle_alpha   90.00
_cell.angle_beta   90.00
_cell.angle_gamma   90.00
#
_symmetry.space_group_name_H-M   'P 1'
#
loop_
_entity.id
_entity.type
_entity.pdbx_description
1 polymer ?
#
loop_
_entity_poly.entity_id
_entity_poly.type
_entity_poly.pdbx_seq_one_letter_code
_entity_poly.pdbx_strand_id
1 'polypeptide(L)'
;MLKNNILKLIDESDSENKALIKSLLIPSIGFKLGIKKASFYTSKIGGIPTIEKNIIPFFRESPLTFIAQIDLSEISDMNNLFPKNGILYFFVNTLDLNNRIPDKNDEFKVLYVKDKPSINENFEYNYNSLEELPISFFEYFTLPSYQDAIISNYNVTDEELNIISEIEENIFYSVSKNFEIPNHILGHPNALQGTVKFWWAAKYLNINVNKKILESEMSEINKIQEDFVLLMQLNFGNPQIKIDCFGDSILYFGIHKEDLQSLNFKNAILVLQNT
;
A
#
# COMPACT_ATOMS: atom_id res chain seq x y z
N MET A 1 -14.88 -11.18 12.43
CA MET A 1 -14.49 -12.62 12.50
C MET A 1 -12.97 -12.77 12.37
N LEU A 2 -12.34 -12.22 11.33
CA LEU A 2 -10.89 -12.34 11.12
C LEU A 2 -10.04 -11.68 12.23
N LYS A 3 -10.33 -10.43 12.62
CA LYS A 3 -9.66 -9.76 13.75
C LYS A 3 -9.65 -10.59 15.05
N ASN A 4 -10.78 -11.21 15.40
CA ASN A 4 -10.89 -12.06 16.59
C ASN A 4 -10.08 -13.36 16.44
N ASN A 5 -10.01 -13.93 15.24
CA ASN A 5 -9.18 -15.10 14.98
C ASN A 5 -7.69 -14.78 15.17
N ILE A 6 -7.25 -13.59 14.75
CA ILE A 6 -5.85 -13.15 14.94
C ILE A 6 -5.52 -13.01 16.43
N LEU A 7 -6.41 -12.36 17.20
CA LEU A 7 -6.24 -12.26 18.65
C LEU A 7 -6.19 -13.64 19.32
N LYS A 8 -7.02 -14.57 18.84
CA LYS A 8 -7.03 -15.95 19.31
C LYS A 8 -5.73 -16.68 18.97
N LEU A 9 -5.16 -16.51 17.77
CA LEU A 9 -3.85 -17.06 17.39
C LEU A 9 -2.75 -16.60 18.35
N ILE A 10 -2.77 -15.31 18.74
CA ILE A 10 -1.81 -14.79 19.72
C ILE A 10 -2.07 -15.37 21.11
N ASP A 11 -3.33 -15.51 21.53
CA ASP A 11 -3.68 -16.09 22.84
C ASP A 11 -3.31 -17.57 22.97
N GLU A 12 -3.38 -18.31 21.86
CA GLU A 12 -3.05 -19.73 21.78
C GLU A 12 -1.57 -20.00 21.48
N SER A 13 -0.76 -18.97 21.19
CA SER A 13 0.67 -19.14 20.93
C SER A 13 1.46 -19.46 22.20
N ASP A 14 2.67 -19.98 22.03
CA ASP A 14 3.60 -20.28 23.13
C ASP A 14 4.34 -19.05 23.66
N SER A 15 4.00 -17.83 23.19
CA SER A 15 4.66 -16.60 23.64
C SER A 15 4.39 -16.33 25.13
N GLU A 16 5.46 -16.03 25.87
CA GLU A 16 5.37 -15.51 27.24
C GLU A 16 4.88 -14.04 27.28
N ASN A 17 4.98 -13.32 26.15
CA ASN A 17 4.73 -11.88 26.05
C ASN A 17 3.62 -11.52 25.06
N LYS A 18 2.50 -12.24 25.16
CA LYS A 18 1.31 -12.02 24.31
C LYS A 18 0.80 -10.58 24.31
N ALA A 19 0.96 -9.87 25.43
CA ALA A 19 0.58 -8.47 25.54
C ALA A 19 1.41 -7.57 24.60
N LEU A 20 2.72 -7.82 24.51
CA LEU A 20 3.59 -7.13 23.56
C LEU A 20 3.15 -7.38 22.12
N ILE A 21 2.98 -8.64 21.72
CA ILE A 21 2.57 -8.98 20.34
C ILE A 21 1.23 -8.32 20.00
N LYS A 22 0.26 -8.33 20.92
CA LYS A 22 -1.02 -7.63 20.74
C LYS A 22 -0.85 -6.12 20.58
N SER A 23 0.11 -5.50 21.26
CA SER A 23 0.39 -4.05 21.13
C SER A 23 1.00 -3.66 19.79
N LEU A 24 1.62 -4.62 19.07
CA LEU A 24 2.19 -4.41 17.75
C LEU A 24 1.14 -4.51 16.62
N LEU A 25 -0.05 -5.05 16.91
CA LEU A 25 -1.15 -5.13 15.95
C LEU A 25 -1.67 -3.73 15.61
N ILE A 26 -1.77 -3.45 14.32
CA ILE A 26 -2.48 -2.27 13.83
C ILE A 26 -3.60 -2.64 12.85
N PRO A 27 -4.74 -1.92 12.88
CA PRO A 27 -5.84 -2.17 11.94
C PRO A 27 -5.39 -1.98 10.48
N SER A 28 -5.84 -2.89 9.63
CA SER A 28 -5.67 -2.82 8.19
C SER A 28 -6.98 -3.17 7.48
N ILE A 29 -7.10 -2.68 6.24
CA ILE A 29 -8.22 -2.97 5.36
C ILE A 29 -7.68 -3.80 4.20
N GLY A 30 -7.91 -5.11 4.26
CA GLY A 30 -7.59 -6.00 3.16
C GLY A 30 -8.65 -5.92 2.07
N PHE A 31 -8.29 -6.31 0.85
CA PHE A 31 -9.25 -6.38 -0.24
C PHE A 31 -9.11 -7.59 -1.17
N LYS A 32 -10.25 -8.02 -1.71
CA LYS A 32 -10.36 -9.07 -2.72
C LYS A 32 -10.86 -8.49 -4.04
N LEU A 33 -10.43 -9.11 -5.13
CA LEU A 33 -10.77 -8.69 -6.48
C LEU A 33 -11.91 -9.55 -7.03
N GLY A 34 -12.99 -8.90 -7.45
CA GLY A 34 -14.09 -9.56 -8.14
C GLY A 34 -13.84 -9.67 -9.65
N ILE A 35 -14.81 -10.28 -10.35
CA ILE A 35 -14.79 -10.47 -11.82
C ILE A 35 -15.95 -9.76 -12.52
N LYS A 36 -16.85 -9.11 -11.78
CA LYS A 36 -17.96 -8.33 -12.35
C LYS A 36 -17.49 -6.92 -12.61
N LYS A 37 -17.97 -6.27 -13.68
CA LYS A 37 -17.65 -4.85 -13.91
C LYS A 37 -18.02 -4.02 -12.67
N ALA A 38 -17.12 -3.14 -12.25
CA ALA A 38 -17.37 -2.25 -11.13
C ALA A 38 -18.46 -1.25 -11.52
N SER A 39 -19.18 -0.71 -10.54
CA SER A 39 -19.94 0.51 -10.82
C SER A 39 -18.96 1.66 -11.06
N PHE A 40 -19.41 2.74 -11.70
CA PHE A 40 -18.51 3.80 -12.16
C PHE A 40 -17.62 4.33 -11.01
N TYR A 41 -18.21 4.81 -9.91
CA TYR A 41 -17.47 5.43 -8.80
C TYR A 41 -16.93 4.47 -7.73
N THR A 42 -17.16 3.15 -7.84
CA THR A 42 -16.73 2.20 -6.79
C THR A 42 -15.23 1.91 -6.84
N SER A 43 -14.67 1.39 -5.75
CA SER A 43 -13.26 1.01 -5.72
C SER A 43 -12.95 -0.12 -6.71
N LYS A 44 -11.82 0.01 -7.42
CA LYS A 44 -11.40 -0.93 -8.45
C LYS A 44 -9.90 -0.84 -8.74
N ILE A 45 -9.35 -1.95 -9.21
CA ILE A 45 -8.07 -2.03 -9.92
C ILE A 45 -8.34 -1.92 -11.42
N GLY A 46 -7.51 -1.19 -12.15
CA GLY A 46 -7.61 -1.09 -13.61
C GLY A 46 -8.92 -0.51 -14.13
N GLY A 47 -9.17 -0.71 -15.43
CA GLY A 47 -10.29 -0.12 -16.13
C GLY A 47 -10.11 1.38 -16.41
N ILE A 48 -11.22 2.10 -16.49
CA ILE A 48 -11.24 3.54 -16.78
C ILE A 48 -11.36 4.30 -15.46
N PRO A 49 -10.41 5.18 -15.10
CA PRO A 49 -10.53 5.98 -13.90
C PRO A 49 -11.72 6.92 -14.01
N THR A 50 -12.47 7.06 -12.92
CA THR A 50 -13.51 8.08 -12.81
C THR A 50 -12.92 9.42 -12.45
N ILE A 51 -12.09 9.97 -13.34
CA ILE A 51 -11.44 11.27 -13.16
C ILE A 51 -11.60 12.16 -14.40
N GLU A 52 -11.57 13.48 -14.23
CA GLU A 52 -11.56 14.40 -15.36
C GLU A 52 -10.27 14.26 -16.19
N LYS A 53 -10.38 14.37 -17.52
CA LYS A 53 -9.27 14.12 -18.46
C LYS A 53 -8.04 15.00 -18.19
N ASN A 54 -8.26 16.26 -17.86
CA ASN A 54 -7.22 17.26 -17.57
C ASN A 54 -6.42 16.97 -16.29
N ILE A 55 -6.88 16.04 -15.45
CA ILE A 55 -6.21 15.67 -14.19
C ILE A 55 -5.38 14.38 -14.35
N ILE A 56 -5.58 13.62 -15.45
CA ILE A 56 -4.79 12.42 -15.73
C ILE A 56 -3.31 12.80 -15.75
N PRO A 57 -2.48 12.17 -14.92
CA PRO A 57 -1.07 12.53 -14.81
C PRO A 57 -0.26 11.97 -15.98
N PHE A 58 0.78 12.71 -16.37
CA PHE A 58 1.70 12.34 -17.45
C PHE A 58 3.13 12.25 -16.93
N PHE A 59 3.88 11.29 -17.46
CA PHE A 59 5.33 11.27 -17.41
C PHE A 59 5.85 11.66 -18.78
N ARG A 60 6.48 12.84 -18.87
CA ARG A 60 6.84 13.49 -20.14
C ARG A 60 5.57 13.66 -21.00
N GLU A 61 5.53 13.08 -22.19
CA GLU A 61 4.41 13.17 -23.13
C GLU A 61 3.49 11.94 -23.06
N SER A 62 3.77 10.99 -22.17
CA SER A 62 3.00 9.75 -22.04
C SER A 62 2.13 9.76 -20.78
N PRO A 63 0.85 9.36 -20.87
CA PRO A 63 0.00 9.23 -19.70
C PRO A 63 0.56 8.15 -18.78
N LEU A 64 0.46 8.36 -17.46
CA LEU A 64 0.71 7.28 -16.52
C LEU A 64 -0.43 6.25 -16.60
N THR A 65 -0.11 4.98 -16.38
CA THR A 65 -1.09 3.90 -16.36
C THR A 65 -1.90 3.97 -15.07
N PHE A 66 -3.22 3.92 -15.22
CA PHE A 66 -4.14 3.85 -14.10
C PHE A 66 -4.07 2.48 -13.41
N ILE A 67 -3.72 2.47 -12.13
CA ILE A 67 -3.56 1.25 -11.34
C ILE A 67 -4.82 0.98 -10.53
N ALA A 68 -5.31 1.97 -9.79
CA ALA A 68 -6.45 1.78 -8.88
C ALA A 68 -7.16 3.08 -8.57
N GLN A 69 -8.47 2.99 -8.28
CA GLN A 69 -9.19 4.02 -7.54
C GLN A 69 -9.82 3.41 -6.29
N ILE A 70 -9.81 4.15 -5.18
CA ILE A 70 -10.42 3.78 -3.91
C ILE A 70 -11.42 4.86 -3.51
N ASP A 71 -12.71 4.54 -3.48
CA ASP A 71 -13.74 5.40 -2.91
C ASP A 71 -13.69 5.31 -1.39
N LEU A 72 -13.23 6.38 -0.74
CA LEU A 72 -13.02 6.40 0.70
C LEU A 72 -14.32 6.22 1.49
N SER A 73 -15.49 6.47 0.87
CA SER A 73 -16.78 6.20 1.53
C SER A 73 -17.01 4.71 1.80
N GLU A 74 -16.46 3.82 0.96
CA GLU A 74 -16.59 2.36 1.10
C GLU A 74 -15.78 1.79 2.27
N ILE A 75 -14.78 2.54 2.75
CA ILE A 75 -13.90 2.14 3.86
C ILE A 75 -14.02 3.06 5.07
N SER A 76 -14.92 4.04 5.04
CA SER A 76 -15.03 5.11 6.03
C SER A 76 -15.31 4.62 7.46
N ASP A 77 -16.02 3.50 7.59
CA ASP A 77 -16.30 2.87 8.89
C ASP A 77 -15.18 1.94 9.37
N MET A 78 -14.22 1.61 8.50
CA MET A 78 -13.12 0.66 8.76
C MET A 78 -11.82 1.37 9.15
N ASN A 79 -11.75 2.69 9.03
CA ASN A 79 -10.57 3.47 9.35
C ASN A 79 -10.91 4.83 9.95
N ASN A 80 -9.94 5.42 10.65
CA ASN A 80 -10.04 6.74 11.27
C ASN A 80 -8.99 7.73 10.75
N LEU A 81 -8.19 7.34 9.76
CA LEU A 81 -7.06 8.12 9.26
C LEU A 81 -7.39 8.87 7.96
N PHE A 82 -8.11 8.23 7.05
CA PHE A 82 -8.52 8.84 5.80
C PHE A 82 -9.74 9.77 5.98
N PRO A 83 -9.92 10.72 5.06
CA PRO A 83 -11.21 11.39 4.90
C PRO A 83 -12.36 10.39 4.76
N LYS A 84 -13.55 10.75 5.26
CA LYS A 84 -14.75 9.92 5.14
C LYS A 84 -15.28 9.79 3.70
N ASN A 85 -14.82 10.64 2.79
CA ASN A 85 -15.30 10.72 1.41
C ASN A 85 -14.20 11.22 0.47
N GLY A 86 -14.47 11.08 -0.82
CA GLY A 86 -13.55 11.37 -1.90
C GLY A 86 -12.91 10.10 -2.44
N ILE A 87 -12.16 10.24 -3.52
CA ILE A 87 -11.58 9.12 -4.25
C ILE A 87 -10.05 9.32 -4.30
N LEU A 88 -9.32 8.28 -3.90
CA LEU A 88 -7.89 8.18 -4.15
C LEU A 88 -7.66 7.49 -5.50
N TYR A 89 -6.76 8.03 -6.30
CA TYR A 89 -6.34 7.44 -7.57
C TYR A 89 -4.84 7.19 -7.56
N PHE A 90 -4.45 6.03 -8.08
CA PHE A 90 -3.07 5.58 -8.14
C PHE A 90 -2.67 5.39 -9.59
N PHE A 91 -1.58 6.05 -9.99
CA PHE A 91 -1.04 6.00 -11.35
C PHE A 91 0.44 5.67 -11.30
N VAL A 92 0.91 4.84 -12.25
CA VAL A 92 2.31 4.41 -12.33
C VAL A 92 2.75 4.32 -13.80
N ASN A 93 4.01 4.63 -14.06
CA ASN A 93 4.61 4.49 -15.37
C ASN A 93 4.91 3.01 -15.63
N THR A 94 4.29 2.44 -16.66
CA THR A 94 4.49 1.05 -17.09
C THR A 94 5.30 0.95 -18.39
N LEU A 95 5.84 2.07 -18.88
CA LEU A 95 6.76 2.05 -20.03
C LEU A 95 8.10 1.44 -19.63
N ASP A 96 8.83 0.90 -20.60
CA ASP A 96 10.17 0.36 -20.37
C ASP A 96 11.10 1.47 -19.86
N LEU A 97 11.64 1.25 -18.66
CA LEU A 97 12.57 2.13 -17.95
C LEU A 97 14.01 1.60 -17.98
N ASN A 98 14.35 0.77 -18.98
CA ASN A 98 15.65 0.13 -19.16
C ASN A 98 16.03 -0.72 -17.94
N ASN A 99 15.20 -1.71 -17.61
CA ASN A 99 15.36 -2.63 -16.47
C ASN A 99 15.35 -1.95 -15.08
N ARG A 100 14.81 -0.73 -14.96
CA ARG A 100 14.54 -0.07 -13.68
C ARG A 100 13.04 -0.07 -13.39
N ILE A 101 12.71 -0.02 -12.11
CA ILE A 101 11.34 0.12 -11.60
C ILE A 101 10.94 1.61 -11.50
N PRO A 102 9.65 1.96 -11.68
CA PRO A 102 9.17 3.34 -11.59
C PRO A 102 9.11 3.77 -10.13
N ASP A 103 10.07 4.59 -9.71
CA ASP A 103 10.26 4.88 -8.29
C ASP A 103 10.70 6.33 -8.01
N LYS A 104 10.70 7.17 -9.06
CA LYS A 104 10.95 8.61 -9.01
C LYS A 104 9.64 9.40 -9.01
N ASN A 105 9.64 10.60 -8.42
CA ASN A 105 8.43 11.40 -8.11
C ASN A 105 7.49 11.71 -9.30
N ASP A 106 7.95 11.62 -10.56
CA ASP A 106 7.11 11.86 -11.75
C ASP A 106 6.72 10.58 -12.50
N GLU A 107 7.24 9.43 -12.08
CA GLU A 107 6.94 8.12 -12.67
C GLU A 107 5.74 7.44 -12.01
N PHE A 108 5.17 8.07 -11.00
CA PHE A 108 3.93 7.67 -10.35
C PHE A 108 3.23 8.91 -9.81
N LYS A 109 1.91 8.84 -9.58
CA LYS A 109 1.16 9.89 -8.87
C LYS A 109 0.06 9.26 -8.04
N VAL A 110 -0.16 9.83 -6.85
CA VAL A 110 -1.36 9.61 -6.05
C VAL A 110 -2.17 10.89 -6.05
N LEU A 111 -3.45 10.79 -6.41
CA LEU A 111 -4.35 11.94 -6.46
C LEU A 111 -5.50 11.71 -5.49
N TYR A 112 -5.90 12.77 -4.79
CA TYR A 112 -7.12 12.79 -3.99
C TYR A 112 -8.10 13.78 -4.60
N VAL A 113 -9.30 13.31 -4.92
CA VAL A 113 -10.40 14.15 -5.38
C VAL A 113 -11.51 14.08 -4.35
N LYS A 114 -11.76 15.21 -3.68
CA LYS A 114 -12.70 15.31 -2.55
C LYS A 114 -14.15 15.02 -2.95
N ASP A 115 -14.57 15.62 -4.07
CA ASP A 115 -15.94 15.55 -4.57
C ASP A 115 -15.98 14.63 -5.79
N LYS A 116 -17.01 13.78 -5.90
CA LYS A 116 -17.14 12.87 -7.04
C LYS A 116 -17.22 13.71 -8.33
N PRO A 117 -16.29 13.52 -9.28
CA PRO A 117 -16.22 14.37 -10.46
C PRO A 117 -17.47 14.18 -11.31
N SER A 118 -17.99 15.26 -11.88
CA SER A 118 -19.15 15.22 -12.77
C SER A 118 -18.69 14.81 -14.17
N ILE A 119 -18.47 13.51 -14.36
CA ILE A 119 -17.91 12.97 -15.61
C ILE A 119 -19.03 12.48 -16.51
N ASN A 120 -18.88 12.73 -17.81
CA ASN A 120 -19.70 12.09 -18.82
C ASN A 120 -19.30 10.61 -18.94
N GLU A 121 -20.21 9.68 -18.65
CA GLU A 121 -19.97 8.24 -18.79
C GLU A 121 -19.53 7.83 -20.21
N ASN A 122 -19.77 8.67 -21.22
CA ASN A 122 -19.30 8.50 -22.60
C ASN A 122 -17.88 9.07 -22.83
N PHE A 123 -17.12 9.34 -21.78
CA PHE A 123 -15.72 9.77 -21.90
C PHE A 123 -14.87 8.66 -22.51
N GLU A 124 -14.28 8.93 -23.68
CA GLU A 124 -13.32 8.04 -24.31
C GLU A 124 -11.96 8.13 -23.61
N TYR A 125 -11.66 7.12 -22.80
CA TYR A 125 -10.33 6.91 -22.23
C TYR A 125 -9.42 6.25 -23.28
N ASN A 126 -8.71 7.07 -24.04
CA ASN A 126 -7.88 6.63 -25.17
C ASN A 126 -6.45 6.22 -24.75
N TYR A 127 -6.30 5.69 -23.53
CA TYR A 127 -5.02 5.25 -22.99
C TYR A 127 -5.10 3.77 -22.62
N ASN A 128 -3.95 3.10 -22.57
CA ASN A 128 -3.89 1.71 -22.15
C ASN A 128 -4.51 1.57 -20.74
N SER A 129 -5.52 0.72 -20.64
CA SER A 129 -6.19 0.39 -19.38
C SER A 129 -5.96 -1.08 -19.07
N LEU A 130 -5.68 -1.35 -17.80
CA LEU A 130 -5.68 -2.72 -17.28
C LEU A 130 -7.11 -3.27 -17.27
N GLU A 131 -7.24 -4.59 -17.12
CA GLU A 131 -8.52 -5.23 -16.87
C GLU A 131 -9.17 -4.63 -15.60
N GLU A 132 -10.47 -4.33 -15.67
CA GLU A 132 -11.19 -3.76 -14.54
C GLU A 132 -11.57 -4.85 -13.54
N LEU A 133 -11.12 -4.69 -12.30
CA LEU A 133 -11.40 -5.62 -11.22
C LEU A 133 -12.00 -4.85 -10.03
N PRO A 134 -13.29 -5.06 -9.69
CA PRO A 134 -13.90 -4.39 -8.55
C PRO A 134 -13.27 -4.87 -7.25
N ILE A 135 -13.25 -3.99 -6.26
CA ILE A 135 -12.70 -4.29 -4.94
C ILE A 135 -13.84 -4.61 -3.95
N SER A 136 -13.60 -5.61 -3.10
CA SER A 136 -14.39 -5.87 -1.89
C SER A 136 -13.49 -5.84 -0.66
N PHE A 137 -13.79 -4.94 0.28
CA PHE A 137 -12.99 -4.70 1.48
C PHE A 137 -13.39 -5.61 2.66
N PHE A 138 -12.41 -5.85 3.54
CA PHE A 138 -12.63 -6.47 4.84
C PHE A 138 -11.57 -6.01 5.83
N GLU A 139 -11.89 -6.04 7.11
CA GLU A 139 -10.99 -5.63 8.18
C GLU A 139 -10.16 -6.78 8.74
N TYR A 140 -8.89 -6.51 9.01
CA TYR A 140 -8.00 -7.41 9.75
C TYR A 140 -6.92 -6.63 10.51
N PHE A 141 -5.96 -7.35 11.10
CA PHE A 141 -4.78 -6.76 11.71
C PHE A 141 -3.53 -7.23 10.98
N THR A 142 -2.54 -6.35 10.92
CA THR A 142 -1.19 -6.65 10.43
C THR A 142 -0.20 -6.58 11.58
N LEU A 143 0.90 -7.33 11.46
CA LEU A 143 2.06 -7.26 12.34
C LEU A 143 3.23 -6.58 11.62
N PRO A 144 4.18 -5.95 12.34
CA PRO A 144 5.33 -5.31 11.73
C PRO A 144 6.33 -6.35 11.19
N SER A 145 7.05 -5.97 10.14
CA SER A 145 8.21 -6.74 9.68
C SER A 145 9.32 -6.73 10.74
N TYR A 146 10.11 -7.81 10.82
CA TYR A 146 11.27 -7.89 11.72
C TYR A 146 12.30 -6.77 11.51
N GLN A 147 12.29 -6.13 10.35
CA GLN A 147 13.20 -5.02 10.01
C GLN A 147 12.61 -3.62 10.29
N ASP A 148 11.35 -3.53 10.71
CA ASP A 148 10.77 -2.24 11.09
C ASP A 148 11.41 -1.74 12.39
N ALA A 149 11.65 -0.43 12.50
CA ALA A 149 12.31 0.14 13.66
C ALA A 149 11.50 -0.07 14.95
N ILE A 150 10.18 -0.26 14.83
CA ILE A 150 9.31 -0.62 15.96
C ILE A 150 9.76 -1.90 16.67
N ILE A 151 10.32 -2.88 15.96
CA ILE A 151 10.82 -4.14 16.54
C ILE A 151 11.95 -3.86 17.53
N SER A 152 12.94 -3.07 17.10
CA SER A 152 14.05 -2.68 17.96
C SER A 152 13.59 -1.76 19.10
N ASN A 153 12.67 -0.83 18.82
CA ASN A 153 12.18 0.13 19.82
C ASN A 153 11.44 -0.56 20.98
N TYR A 154 10.76 -1.68 20.70
CA TYR A 154 10.06 -2.48 21.71
C TYR A 154 10.93 -3.60 22.30
N ASN A 155 12.19 -3.72 21.88
CA ASN A 155 13.10 -4.81 22.28
C ASN A 155 12.50 -6.21 22.06
N VAL A 156 11.82 -6.40 20.92
CA VAL A 156 11.24 -7.70 20.56
C VAL A 156 12.37 -8.72 20.39
N THR A 157 12.24 -9.88 21.03
CA THR A 157 13.26 -10.93 21.00
C THR A 157 13.16 -11.79 19.73
N ASP A 158 14.21 -12.56 19.43
CA ASP A 158 14.19 -13.50 18.29
C ASP A 158 13.10 -14.59 18.44
N GLU A 159 12.83 -15.03 19.67
CA GLU A 159 11.73 -15.97 19.96
C GLU A 159 10.36 -15.34 19.67
N GLU A 160 10.15 -14.09 20.07
CA GLU A 160 8.93 -13.35 19.78
C GLU A 160 8.79 -13.08 18.27
N LEU A 161 9.88 -12.79 17.57
CA LEU A 161 9.91 -12.62 16.11
C LEU A 161 9.49 -13.89 15.36
N ASN A 162 9.96 -15.06 15.80
CA ASN A 162 9.52 -16.34 15.21
C ASN A 162 8.00 -16.52 15.35
N ILE A 163 7.46 -16.25 16.54
CA ILE A 163 6.01 -16.35 16.79
C ILE A 163 5.24 -15.31 15.96
N ILE A 164 5.74 -14.09 15.84
CA ILE A 164 5.16 -13.05 14.98
C ILE A 164 5.10 -13.53 13.53
N SER A 165 6.19 -14.11 13.02
CA SER A 165 6.27 -14.66 11.66
C SER A 165 5.24 -15.78 11.44
N GLU A 166 5.14 -16.73 12.37
CA GLU A 166 4.15 -17.83 12.29
C GLU A 166 2.72 -17.30 12.27
N ILE A 167 2.41 -16.31 13.11
CA ILE A 167 1.08 -15.68 13.16
C ILE A 167 0.81 -14.93 11.85
N GLU A 168 1.80 -14.22 11.32
CA GLU A 168 1.70 -13.51 10.05
C GLU A 168 1.42 -14.45 8.87
N GLU A 169 2.12 -15.59 8.79
CA GLU A 169 1.86 -16.62 7.77
C GLU A 169 0.41 -17.15 7.86
N ASN A 170 -0.09 -17.39 9.07
CA ASN A 170 -1.48 -17.80 9.30
C ASN A 170 -2.49 -16.73 8.87
N ILE A 171 -2.17 -15.45 9.10
CA ILE A 171 -2.96 -14.31 8.61
C ILE A 171 -2.99 -14.32 7.09
N PHE A 172 -1.83 -14.43 6.44
CA PHE A 172 -1.73 -14.41 4.98
C PHE A 172 -2.53 -15.56 4.37
N TYR A 173 -2.33 -16.78 4.85
CA TYR A 173 -3.10 -17.94 4.41
C TYR A 173 -4.62 -17.73 4.51
N SER A 174 -5.06 -17.12 5.61
CA SER A 174 -6.48 -16.82 5.84
C SER A 174 -7.04 -15.76 4.89
N VAL A 175 -6.21 -14.82 4.46
CA VAL A 175 -6.61 -13.64 3.70
C VAL A 175 -6.48 -13.81 2.19
N SER A 176 -5.30 -14.20 1.71
CA SER A 176 -4.95 -14.21 0.29
C SER A 176 -5.20 -15.57 -0.37
N LYS A 177 -5.13 -16.68 0.39
CA LYS A 177 -5.31 -18.10 -0.01
C LYS A 177 -4.40 -18.61 -1.16
N ASN A 178 -4.27 -17.86 -2.24
CA ASN A 178 -3.69 -18.25 -3.52
C ASN A 178 -2.42 -17.46 -3.91
N PHE A 179 -2.00 -16.50 -3.08
CA PHE A 179 -0.77 -15.71 -3.27
C PHE A 179 -0.20 -15.33 -1.90
N GLU A 180 1.13 -15.24 -1.77
CA GLU A 180 1.79 -15.24 -0.46
C GLU A 180 1.49 -13.98 0.37
N ILE A 181 1.48 -12.80 -0.25
CA ILE A 181 1.35 -11.53 0.47
C ILE A 181 0.03 -10.83 0.10
N PRO A 182 -0.84 -10.47 1.06
CA PRO A 182 -2.16 -9.92 0.78
C PRO A 182 -2.12 -8.50 0.22
N ASN A 183 -3.18 -8.14 -0.52
CA ASN A 183 -3.45 -6.76 -0.92
C ASN A 183 -4.19 -6.03 0.19
N HIS A 184 -3.73 -4.84 0.58
CA HIS A 184 -4.37 -4.09 1.66
C HIS A 184 -4.05 -2.59 1.64
N ILE A 185 -4.77 -1.86 2.47
CA ILE A 185 -4.69 -0.42 2.71
C ILE A 185 -4.53 -0.23 4.22
N LEU A 186 -3.68 0.71 4.66
CA LEU A 186 -3.31 0.90 6.06
C LEU A 186 -2.68 -0.36 6.68
N GLY A 187 -2.29 -0.27 7.94
CA GLY A 187 -1.57 -1.35 8.59
C GLY A 187 -0.07 -1.30 8.32
N HIS A 188 0.61 -2.38 8.67
CA HIS A 188 2.04 -2.54 8.45
C HIS A 188 2.26 -3.08 7.04
N PRO A 189 3.18 -2.50 6.24
CA PRO A 189 3.52 -3.06 4.95
C PRO A 189 4.12 -4.46 5.12
N ASN A 190 3.59 -5.43 4.37
CA ASN A 190 4.19 -6.77 4.30
C ASN A 190 5.27 -6.75 3.21
N ALA A 191 6.41 -6.15 3.56
CA ALA A 191 7.50 -5.89 2.63
C ALA A 191 8.31 -7.17 2.30
N LEU A 192 8.56 -7.40 1.01
CA LEU A 192 9.21 -8.61 0.50
C LEU A 192 10.73 -8.63 0.72
N GLN A 193 11.42 -7.52 0.48
CA GLN A 193 12.89 -7.42 0.52
C GLN A 193 13.41 -6.64 1.73
N GLY A 194 12.55 -6.41 2.72
CA GLY A 194 12.85 -5.59 3.88
C GLY A 194 12.02 -4.32 3.96
N THR A 195 12.07 -3.63 5.11
CA THR A 195 11.13 -2.53 5.41
C THR A 195 11.09 -1.46 4.31
N VAL A 196 9.88 -1.12 3.87
CA VAL A 196 9.66 0.00 2.93
C VAL A 196 9.64 1.36 3.63
N LYS A 197 9.47 1.40 4.96
CA LYS A 197 9.39 2.65 5.75
C LYS A 197 10.69 3.43 5.69
N PHE A 198 11.82 2.74 5.79
CA PHE A 198 13.15 3.32 5.60
C PHE A 198 13.26 4.01 4.23
N TRP A 199 12.86 3.32 3.16
CA TRP A 199 12.96 3.85 1.79
C TRP A 199 12.00 5.03 1.56
N TRP A 200 10.80 4.99 2.14
CA TRP A 200 9.89 6.12 2.11
C TRP A 200 10.49 7.35 2.78
N ALA A 201 11.01 7.21 4.00
CA ALA A 201 11.66 8.29 4.73
C ALA A 201 12.88 8.86 3.99
N ALA A 202 13.76 7.99 3.48
CA ALA A 202 14.94 8.42 2.75
C ALA A 202 14.58 9.22 1.49
N LYS A 203 13.59 8.75 0.71
CA LYS A 203 13.10 9.45 -0.49
C LYS A 203 12.44 10.78 -0.14
N TYR A 204 11.63 10.80 0.92
CA TYR A 204 10.97 12.01 1.41
C TYR A 204 11.96 13.10 1.82
N LEU A 205 13.05 12.71 2.48
CA LEU A 205 14.15 13.61 2.86
C LEU A 205 15.12 13.92 1.71
N ASN A 206 14.89 13.37 0.51
CA ASN A 206 15.79 13.47 -0.65
C ASN A 206 17.22 12.94 -0.38
N ILE A 207 17.35 11.91 0.47
CA ILE A 207 18.62 11.28 0.80
C ILE A 207 18.99 10.26 -0.27
N ASN A 208 20.23 10.32 -0.77
CA ASN A 208 20.73 9.40 -1.78
C ASN A 208 21.33 8.14 -1.15
N VAL A 209 20.48 7.15 -0.96
CA VAL A 209 20.76 5.79 -0.49
C VAL A 209 21.76 4.97 -1.32
N ASN A 210 22.06 5.37 -2.57
CA ASN A 210 23.10 4.71 -3.38
C ASN A 210 24.52 5.16 -3.01
N LYS A 211 24.63 6.13 -2.10
CA LYS A 211 25.90 6.58 -1.52
C LYS A 211 25.96 6.13 -0.07
N LYS A 212 27.15 6.26 0.54
CA LYS A 212 27.30 6.09 1.97
C LYS A 212 26.38 7.08 2.70
N ILE A 213 25.43 6.55 3.45
CA ILE A 213 24.53 7.33 4.31
C ILE A 213 25.34 7.84 5.51
N LEU A 214 25.25 9.15 5.77
CA LEU A 214 25.86 9.77 6.93
C LEU A 214 25.08 9.43 8.21
N GLU A 215 25.75 9.44 9.36
CA GLU A 215 25.07 9.20 10.65
C GLU A 215 23.96 10.23 10.92
N SER A 216 24.15 11.48 10.50
CA SER A 216 23.11 12.52 10.59
C SER A 216 21.91 12.22 9.70
N GLU A 217 22.12 11.74 8.47
CA GLU A 217 21.05 11.33 7.56
C GLU A 217 20.28 10.13 8.11
N MET A 218 20.99 9.12 8.62
CA MET A 218 20.37 7.96 9.27
C MET A 218 19.55 8.36 10.49
N SER A 219 20.03 9.33 11.28
CA SER A 219 19.28 9.88 12.42
C SER A 219 17.98 10.55 11.99
N GLU A 220 17.99 11.34 10.90
CA GLU A 220 16.76 11.96 10.37
C GLU A 220 15.78 10.92 9.83
N ILE A 221 16.27 9.90 9.09
CA ILE A 221 15.43 8.78 8.62
C ILE A 221 14.75 8.09 9.81
N ASN A 222 15.52 7.76 10.84
CA ASN A 222 15.01 7.05 12.01
C ASN A 222 13.93 7.84 12.78
N LYS A 223 13.97 9.17 12.74
CA LYS A 223 12.96 10.02 13.38
C LYS A 223 11.59 9.94 12.70
N ILE A 224 11.55 9.78 11.37
CA ILE A 224 10.30 9.95 10.60
C ILE A 224 9.76 8.65 9.98
N GLN A 225 10.54 7.57 9.92
CA GLN A 225 10.13 6.36 9.18
C GLN A 225 8.85 5.71 9.72
N GLU A 226 8.62 5.74 11.04
CA GLU A 226 7.39 5.21 11.66
C GLU A 226 6.19 6.18 11.56
N ASP A 227 6.42 7.38 11.00
CA ASP A 227 5.37 8.34 10.67
C ASP A 227 4.87 8.21 9.23
N PHE A 228 5.31 7.19 8.50
CA PHE A 228 4.68 6.82 7.24
C PHE A 228 3.46 5.92 7.44
N VAL A 229 2.43 6.20 6.66
CA VAL A 229 1.19 5.43 6.55
C VAL A 229 1.16 4.76 5.18
N LEU A 230 0.85 3.46 5.15
CA LEU A 230 0.61 2.74 3.92
C LEU A 230 -0.73 3.17 3.30
N LEU A 231 -0.67 3.78 2.12
CA LEU A 231 -1.84 4.13 1.31
C LEU A 231 -2.42 2.91 0.60
N MET A 232 -1.57 2.07 0.01
CA MET A 232 -1.98 0.85 -0.67
C MET A 232 -0.77 -0.05 -0.90
N GLN A 233 -0.96 -1.35 -0.64
CA GLN A 233 -0.08 -2.43 -1.06
C GLN A 233 -0.80 -3.27 -2.12
N LEU A 234 -0.15 -3.49 -3.26
CA LEU A 234 -0.70 -4.26 -4.38
C LEU A 234 0.32 -5.29 -4.88
N ASN A 235 -0.01 -6.56 -4.72
CA ASN A 235 0.79 -7.71 -5.09
C ASN A 235 0.43 -8.16 -6.52
N PHE A 236 1.37 -8.00 -7.46
CA PHE A 236 1.23 -8.42 -8.84
C PHE A 236 1.42 -9.92 -9.07
N GLY A 237 1.90 -10.67 -8.07
CA GLY A 237 1.78 -12.13 -8.03
C GLY A 237 0.34 -12.64 -7.89
N ASN A 238 -0.65 -11.75 -7.67
CA ASN A 238 -2.05 -12.10 -7.78
C ASN A 238 -2.42 -12.34 -9.27
N PRO A 239 -2.82 -13.57 -9.66
CA PRO A 239 -3.03 -13.93 -11.06
C PRO A 239 -4.22 -13.22 -11.73
N GLN A 240 -5.09 -12.55 -10.96
CA GLN A 240 -6.14 -11.72 -11.53
C GLN A 240 -5.58 -10.40 -12.10
N ILE A 241 -4.47 -9.90 -11.56
CA ILE A 241 -3.88 -8.62 -11.96
C ILE A 241 -2.87 -8.87 -13.09
N LYS A 242 -3.24 -8.48 -14.31
CA LYS A 242 -2.41 -8.70 -15.50
C LYS A 242 -1.56 -7.46 -15.81
N ILE A 243 -0.45 -7.31 -15.09
CA ILE A 243 0.57 -6.28 -15.35
C ILE A 243 1.95 -6.96 -15.48
N ASP A 244 2.33 -7.28 -16.72
CA ASP A 244 3.54 -8.08 -16.95
C ASP A 244 4.84 -7.28 -16.76
N CYS A 245 4.80 -5.95 -16.89
CA CYS A 245 6.01 -5.10 -16.85
C CYS A 245 6.68 -5.04 -15.47
N PHE A 246 6.02 -5.50 -14.42
CA PHE A 246 6.56 -5.52 -13.06
C PHE A 246 6.84 -6.92 -12.53
N GLY A 247 6.55 -7.99 -13.29
CA GLY A 247 6.70 -9.38 -12.82
C GLY A 247 5.99 -9.67 -11.49
N ASP A 248 6.52 -10.63 -10.73
CA ASP A 248 6.02 -11.01 -9.40
C ASP A 248 6.50 -10.02 -8.32
N SER A 249 6.14 -8.75 -8.50
CA SER A 249 6.47 -7.68 -7.56
C SER A 249 5.29 -7.24 -6.72
N ILE A 250 5.62 -6.51 -5.66
CA ILE A 250 4.66 -5.87 -4.79
C ILE A 250 4.94 -4.38 -4.78
N LEU A 251 3.88 -3.64 -4.99
CA LEU A 251 3.86 -2.21 -5.00
C LEU A 251 3.41 -1.68 -3.63
N TYR A 252 4.11 -0.67 -3.11
CA TYR A 252 3.80 -0.03 -1.83
C TYR A 252 3.78 1.50 -1.98
N PHE A 253 2.61 2.10 -1.83
CA PHE A 253 2.46 3.55 -1.72
C PHE A 253 2.44 3.96 -0.24
N GLY A 254 3.38 4.81 0.17
CA GLY A 254 3.42 5.41 1.50
C GLY A 254 3.17 6.91 1.46
N ILE A 255 2.70 7.48 2.57
CA ILE A 255 2.60 8.93 2.78
C ILE A 255 2.97 9.28 4.22
N HIS A 256 3.63 10.41 4.43
CA HIS A 256 3.88 10.90 5.79
C HIS A 256 2.58 11.34 6.46
N LYS A 257 2.42 11.10 7.78
CA LYS A 257 1.20 11.43 8.54
C LYS A 257 0.80 12.91 8.41
N GLU A 258 1.76 13.83 8.39
CA GLU A 258 1.49 15.26 8.25
C GLU A 258 0.93 15.62 6.85
N ASP A 259 1.46 14.98 5.80
CA ASP A 259 0.94 15.14 4.44
C ASP A 259 -0.46 14.53 4.30
N LEU A 260 -0.71 13.40 4.95
CA LEU A 260 -2.05 12.82 5.00
C LEU A 260 -3.05 13.74 5.71
N GLN A 261 -2.68 14.31 6.86
CA GLN A 261 -3.53 15.25 7.61
C GLN A 261 -3.83 16.52 6.83
N SER A 262 -2.86 17.01 6.06
CA SER A 262 -3.01 18.19 5.19
C SER A 262 -3.58 17.86 3.79
N LEU A 263 -3.93 16.58 3.54
CA LEU A 263 -4.42 16.07 2.25
C LEU A 263 -3.47 16.34 1.07
N ASN A 264 -2.17 16.39 1.34
CA ASN A 264 -1.12 16.64 0.37
C ASN A 264 -0.57 15.32 -0.22
N PHE A 265 -1.38 14.66 -1.05
CA PHE A 265 -1.01 13.39 -1.70
C PHE A 265 0.12 13.51 -2.75
N LYS A 266 0.57 14.74 -3.07
CA LYS A 266 1.71 14.98 -3.97
C LYS A 266 3.03 14.42 -3.41
N ASN A 267 3.11 14.31 -2.08
CA ASN A 267 4.28 13.81 -1.37
C ASN A 267 4.22 12.30 -1.07
N ALA A 268 3.25 11.58 -1.65
CA ALA A 268 3.24 10.12 -1.59
C ALA A 268 4.51 9.55 -2.22
N ILE A 269 5.00 8.44 -1.67
CA ILE A 269 6.21 7.77 -2.13
C ILE A 269 5.87 6.36 -2.60
N LEU A 270 6.45 5.97 -3.73
CA LEU A 270 6.37 4.62 -4.26
C LEU A 270 7.66 3.84 -3.98
N VAL A 271 7.47 2.63 -3.45
CA VAL A 271 8.50 1.59 -3.39
C VAL A 271 7.92 0.35 -4.06
N LEU A 272 8.72 -0.31 -4.87
CA LEU A 272 8.36 -1.57 -5.52
C LEU A 272 9.48 -2.57 -5.20
N GLN A 273 9.10 -3.77 -4.77
CA GLN A 273 10.02 -4.86 -4.46
C GLN A 273 9.62 -6.09 -5.27
N ASN A 274 10.58 -6.82 -5.81
CA ASN A 274 10.37 -8.04 -6.58
C ASN A 274 11.05 -9.23 -5.92
N THR A 275 10.60 -10.44 -6.25
CA THR A 275 11.28 -11.68 -5.88
C THR A 275 12.52 -11.90 -6.73
#